data_AF-A0A6P8Y4T2-F1
#
_entry.id   AF-A0A6P8Y4T2-F1
#
_cell.length_a   1.000
_cell.length_b   1.000
_cell.length_c   1.000
_cell.angle_alpha   90.00
_cell.angle_beta   90.00
_cell.angle_gamma   90.00
#
_symmetry.space_group_name_H-M   'P 1'
#
loop_
_entity.id
_entity.type
_entity.pdbx_description
1 polymer ?
#
loop_
_entity_poly.entity_id
_entity_poly.type
_entity_poly.pdbx_seq_one_letter_code
_entity_poly.pdbx_strand_id
1 'polypeptide(L)'
;MSGRGRRQHVEPARIQYGAWDDPRVSLFATVPQEPLDDMLGRMKRLPETKRKRDMEALDASPLVLATSPSTNRLYREVKYQVQQIADDRNRNYHPIQERERQSAMIAQTMAEQNRREFAEAMRRQQLNVNSQRLRDLQTEIDRAKTTLSVVKRRNENVKTMGNERERERKEAQAAQEKVHKEKLAEQQAVQRKARDYSQQLVQQIRKIRSEREEKQFTEREEGRQKRQNDELAYAADLRQELEWRHAKRIELKRMLDEYSTLNRNLRDRKPAEAHKLDVIVLEAMGPVTASFLHQEMQRRADSIERRRLISDDLGQQLYEKHNQQVAHENMIADILVCERKAREKKRAHQEVQKRHERKQQVAIDLINQCKEHRFYAEKDAKLGQITRDATSFMERQYQQAADREAASRAINKASYDAIASDMVSNMRLRAAAVEEERMIMKALQDMELEMERRVDEERMRVLHAQARDIIEEVRPCKLSHAERQTFGLPACSLHDDDKHNTHTT
;
A
#
# COMPACT_ATOMS: atom_id res chain seq x y z
N MET A 1 12.07 -47.87 -32.46
CA MET A 1 12.03 -46.53 -31.84
C MET A 1 11.36 -46.64 -30.47
N SER A 2 11.99 -46.05 -29.45
CA SER A 2 11.45 -45.51 -28.17
C SER A 2 10.22 -46.21 -27.54
N GLY A 3 10.25 -46.79 -26.34
CA GLY A 3 10.84 -46.27 -25.11
C GLY A 3 9.72 -45.89 -24.12
N ARG A 4 9.32 -46.80 -23.23
CA ARG A 4 8.49 -46.48 -22.05
C ARG A 4 9.26 -46.86 -20.79
N GLY A 5 9.76 -45.83 -20.10
CA GLY A 5 10.51 -45.97 -18.87
C GLY A 5 9.62 -46.36 -17.69
N ARG A 6 10.03 -47.40 -16.96
CA ARG A 6 9.66 -47.62 -15.56
C ARG A 6 10.82 -47.17 -14.69
N ARG A 7 10.53 -46.26 -13.75
CA ARG A 7 11.47 -45.77 -12.74
C ARG A 7 11.83 -46.94 -11.81
N GLN A 8 13.09 -47.37 -11.82
CA GLN A 8 13.66 -48.17 -10.73
C GLN A 8 13.98 -47.23 -9.56
N HIS A 9 13.44 -47.54 -8.39
CA HIS A 9 13.88 -46.93 -7.14
C HIS A 9 15.27 -47.49 -6.81
N VAL A 10 16.28 -46.62 -6.79
CA VAL A 10 17.62 -46.94 -6.30
C VAL A 10 17.62 -46.70 -4.79
N GLU A 11 17.73 -47.75 -4.00
CA GLU A 11 18.07 -47.62 -2.58
C GLU A 11 19.55 -47.20 -2.44
N PRO A 12 19.90 -46.32 -1.48
CA PRO A 12 21.28 -45.92 -1.28
C PRO A 12 22.10 -47.08 -0.71
N ALA A 13 23.34 -47.23 -1.20
CA ALA A 13 24.28 -48.24 -0.76
C ALA A 13 24.60 -48.05 0.75
N ARG A 14 24.31 -49.08 1.57
CA ARG A 14 24.80 -49.17 2.95
C ARG A 14 26.31 -49.33 2.93
N ILE A 15 27.01 -48.27 3.33
CA ILE A 15 28.44 -48.32 3.61
C ILE A 15 28.61 -48.98 4.99
N GLN A 16 29.17 -50.18 5.02
CA GLN A 16 29.64 -50.82 6.26
C GLN A 16 31.03 -50.24 6.59
N TYR A 17 31.12 -49.44 7.66
CA TYR A 17 32.40 -49.14 8.28
C TYR A 17 32.69 -50.19 9.36
N GLY A 18 33.89 -50.76 9.31
CA GLY A 18 34.35 -51.84 10.17
C GLY A 18 34.41 -51.44 11.65
N ALA A 19 34.23 -52.45 12.50
CA ALA A 19 34.11 -52.36 13.95
C ALA A 19 35.46 -52.17 14.67
N TRP A 20 36.28 -51.18 14.29
CA TRP A 20 37.60 -50.99 14.90
C TRP A 20 38.00 -49.56 15.30
N ASP A 21 37.10 -48.58 15.27
CA ASP A 21 37.41 -47.22 15.75
C ASP A 21 36.27 -46.64 16.61
N ASP A 22 36.06 -47.17 17.83
CA ASP A 22 35.47 -46.36 18.91
C ASP A 22 35.75 -46.94 20.32
N PRO A 23 36.59 -46.30 21.16
CA PRO A 23 37.02 -46.84 22.47
C PRO A 23 36.01 -46.63 23.61
N ARG A 24 34.69 -46.59 23.33
CA ARG A 24 33.65 -46.30 24.34
C ARG A 24 32.58 -47.38 24.53
N VAL A 25 32.77 -48.59 23.99
CA VAL A 25 31.85 -49.71 24.19
C VAL A 25 32.39 -50.65 25.28
N SER A 26 31.79 -50.57 26.47
CA SER A 26 32.06 -51.48 27.58
C SER A 26 31.53 -52.89 27.29
N LEU A 27 32.36 -53.91 27.54
CA LEU A 27 32.12 -55.35 27.33
C LEU A 27 30.97 -55.97 28.18
N PHE A 28 30.21 -55.16 28.92
CA PHE A 28 29.10 -55.62 29.77
C PHE A 28 27.76 -54.90 29.53
N ALA A 29 27.64 -54.11 28.45
CA ALA A 29 26.35 -53.54 28.08
C ALA A 29 25.52 -54.58 27.31
N THR A 30 24.50 -55.13 27.97
CA THR A 30 23.47 -55.98 27.37
C THR A 30 22.89 -55.31 26.13
N VAL A 31 23.06 -55.96 24.98
CA VAL A 31 22.38 -55.63 23.72
C VAL A 31 20.88 -55.51 24.00
N PRO A 32 20.20 -54.42 23.59
CA PRO A 32 18.75 -54.43 23.54
C PRO A 32 18.36 -55.50 22.53
N GLN A 33 17.85 -56.65 22.98
CA GLN A 33 17.27 -57.65 22.10
C GLN A 33 16.15 -56.97 21.32
N GLU A 34 16.29 -56.89 20.00
CA GLU A 34 15.19 -56.53 19.11
C GLU A 34 14.00 -57.44 19.41
N PRO A 35 12.75 -56.95 19.42
CA PRO A 35 11.60 -57.83 19.49
C PRO A 35 11.64 -58.73 18.25
N LEU A 36 11.76 -60.05 18.46
CA LEU A 36 11.62 -61.03 17.40
C LEU A 36 10.25 -60.81 16.72
N ASP A 37 10.25 -60.50 15.43
CA ASP A 37 9.06 -60.52 14.59
C ASP A 37 8.28 -61.82 14.83
N ASP A 38 6.95 -61.76 14.83
CA ASP A 38 6.07 -62.91 15.02
C ASP A 38 6.37 -64.04 14.00
N MET A 39 7.23 -64.98 14.39
CA MET A 39 7.68 -66.10 13.56
C MET A 39 6.54 -67.11 13.28
N LEU A 40 5.40 -67.01 13.98
CA LEU A 40 4.19 -67.77 13.67
C LEU A 40 3.48 -67.26 12.41
N GLY A 41 3.62 -65.97 12.07
CA GLY A 41 3.08 -65.40 10.83
C GLY A 41 3.78 -65.89 9.56
N ARG A 42 5.02 -66.40 9.68
CA ARG A 42 5.83 -66.91 8.56
C ARG A 42 5.62 -68.40 8.28
N MET A 43 4.88 -69.12 9.13
CA MET A 43 4.54 -70.52 8.87
C MET A 43 3.27 -70.60 8.00
N LYS A 44 3.35 -71.28 6.85
CA LYS A 44 2.19 -71.56 6.00
C LYS A 44 1.09 -72.24 6.84
N ARG A 45 -0.13 -71.70 6.81
CA ARG A 45 -1.30 -72.34 7.43
C ARG A 45 -1.49 -73.73 6.82
N LEU A 46 -1.54 -74.77 7.66
CA LEU A 46 -1.91 -76.13 7.24
C LEU A 46 -3.30 -76.12 6.58
N PRO A 47 -3.51 -76.88 5.48
CA PRO A 47 -4.81 -77.00 4.83
C PRO A 47 -5.88 -77.45 5.81
N GLU A 48 -7.09 -76.89 5.68
CA GLU A 48 -8.20 -77.06 6.64
C GLU A 48 -8.61 -78.52 6.88
N THR A 49 -8.23 -79.44 5.99
CA THR A 49 -8.56 -80.87 6.06
C THR A 49 -7.75 -81.66 7.10
N LYS A 50 -6.72 -81.10 7.73
CA LYS A 50 -5.91 -81.79 8.76
C LYS A 50 -6.02 -81.21 10.19
N ARG A 51 -6.84 -80.18 10.41
CA ARG A 51 -6.99 -79.52 11.72
C ARG A 51 -7.76 -80.31 12.80
N LYS A 52 -8.31 -81.49 12.47
CA LYS A 52 -9.18 -82.26 13.38
C LYS A 52 -8.62 -83.61 13.83
N ARG A 53 -7.36 -83.98 13.53
CA ARG A 53 -6.81 -85.30 13.91
C ARG A 53 -5.76 -85.33 15.00
N ASP A 54 -5.19 -84.20 15.43
CA ASP A 54 -4.04 -84.22 16.35
C ASP A 54 -4.21 -83.37 17.63
N MET A 55 -5.45 -83.10 18.06
CA MET A 55 -5.72 -82.38 19.33
C MET A 55 -5.84 -83.30 20.55
N GLU A 56 -5.73 -84.63 20.39
CA GLU A 56 -5.80 -85.60 21.50
C GLU A 56 -4.44 -86.23 21.86
N ALA A 57 -3.35 -85.88 21.16
CA ALA A 57 -2.06 -86.58 21.30
C ALA A 57 -0.85 -85.66 21.60
N LEU A 58 -1.06 -84.43 22.08
CA LEU A 58 0.03 -83.48 22.34
C LEU A 58 0.03 -82.86 23.74
N ASP A 59 -0.55 -83.58 24.70
CA ASP A 59 -0.37 -83.32 26.15
C ASP A 59 0.78 -84.14 26.74
N ALA A 60 1.82 -84.40 25.95
CA ALA A 60 3.02 -85.12 26.36
C ALA A 60 4.25 -84.20 26.30
N SER A 61 4.37 -83.30 27.28
CA SER A 61 5.68 -82.75 27.64
C SER A 61 6.54 -83.88 28.26
N PRO A 62 7.73 -84.21 27.74
CA PRO A 62 8.46 -85.42 28.16
C PRO A 62 9.25 -85.23 29.48
N LEU A 63 8.87 -84.30 30.34
CA LEU A 63 9.58 -83.96 31.57
C LEU A 63 8.65 -83.87 32.79
N VAL A 64 7.75 -84.84 33.00
CA VAL A 64 7.16 -85.08 34.34
C VAL A 64 6.91 -86.58 34.50
N LEU A 65 7.98 -87.35 34.73
CA LEU A 65 7.82 -88.66 35.38
C LEU A 65 7.29 -88.42 36.80
N ALA A 66 6.31 -89.23 37.19
CA ALA A 66 5.50 -89.09 38.39
C ALA A 66 6.28 -88.63 39.64
N THR A 67 5.86 -87.51 40.21
CA THR A 67 6.09 -87.21 41.63
C THR A 67 4.71 -86.97 42.26
N SER A 68 4.53 -87.51 43.48
CA SER A 68 3.33 -87.50 44.33
C SER A 68 2.31 -86.36 44.12
N PRO A 69 1.00 -86.56 44.34
CA PRO A 69 0.00 -85.48 44.28
C PRO A 69 0.35 -84.26 45.15
N SER A 70 1.16 -84.45 46.20
CA SER A 70 1.70 -83.36 47.02
C SER A 70 2.71 -82.47 46.29
N THR A 71 3.62 -83.03 45.47
CA THR A 71 4.61 -82.25 44.71
C THR A 71 3.98 -81.53 43.54
N ASN A 72 2.96 -82.14 42.92
CA ASN A 72 2.17 -81.51 41.86
C ASN A 72 1.37 -80.30 42.36
N ARG A 73 0.84 -80.39 43.59
CA ARG A 73 0.18 -79.25 44.25
C ARG A 73 1.18 -78.14 44.58
N LEU A 74 2.36 -78.49 45.11
CA LEU A 74 3.43 -77.54 45.38
C LEU A 74 3.91 -76.83 44.10
N TYR A 75 4.05 -77.58 43.00
CA TYR A 75 4.46 -77.02 41.71
C TYR A 75 3.40 -76.07 41.14
N ARG A 76 2.11 -76.40 41.29
CA ARG A 76 1.02 -75.50 40.91
C ARG A 76 0.98 -74.24 41.77
N GLU A 77 1.17 -74.36 43.08
CA GLU A 77 1.22 -73.21 44.00
C GLU A 77 2.43 -72.32 43.71
N VAL A 78 3.63 -72.89 43.54
CA VAL A 78 4.83 -72.13 43.17
C VAL A 78 4.69 -71.50 41.79
N LYS A 79 4.14 -72.22 40.80
CA LYS A 79 3.85 -71.64 39.48
C LYS A 79 2.86 -70.49 39.59
N TYR A 80 1.83 -70.61 40.43
CA TYR A 80 0.85 -69.55 40.63
C TYR A 80 1.46 -68.34 41.35
N GLN A 81 2.33 -68.56 42.34
CA GLN A 81 3.05 -67.49 43.03
C GLN A 81 4.07 -66.79 42.11
N VAL A 82 4.81 -67.54 41.30
CA VAL A 82 5.73 -66.97 40.31
C VAL A 82 4.95 -66.19 39.25
N GLN A 83 3.79 -66.72 38.82
CA GLN A 83 2.90 -66.01 37.90
C GLN A 83 2.35 -64.74 38.55
N GLN A 84 1.89 -64.78 39.81
CA GLN A 84 1.44 -63.59 40.54
C GLN A 84 2.55 -62.57 40.71
N ILE A 85 3.79 -62.98 41.05
CA ILE A 85 4.92 -62.07 41.19
C ILE A 85 5.35 -61.49 39.83
N ALA A 86 5.27 -62.27 38.75
CA ALA A 86 5.53 -61.80 37.39
C ALA A 86 4.45 -60.82 36.92
N ASP A 87 3.17 -61.14 37.20
CA ASP A 87 2.02 -60.28 36.86
C ASP A 87 2.03 -59.01 37.71
N ASP A 88 2.37 -59.07 39.00
CA ASP A 88 2.51 -57.90 39.88
C ASP A 88 3.72 -57.05 39.50
N ARG A 89 4.83 -57.67 39.07
CA ARG A 89 5.97 -56.94 38.50
C ARG A 89 5.59 -56.26 37.18
N ASN A 90 4.89 -56.95 36.28
CA ASN A 90 4.43 -56.37 35.02
C ASN A 90 3.34 -55.30 35.20
N ARG A 91 2.54 -55.37 36.26
CA ARG A 91 1.52 -54.34 36.58
C ARG A 91 2.13 -53.10 37.25
N ASN A 92 3.20 -53.26 38.04
CA ASN A 92 3.77 -52.17 38.84
C ASN A 92 5.07 -51.56 38.26
N TYR A 93 5.77 -52.24 37.35
CA TYR A 93 6.75 -51.64 36.45
C TYR A 93 6.00 -51.45 35.12
N HIS A 94 5.63 -50.25 34.67
CA HIS A 94 6.55 -49.29 34.06
C HIS A 94 5.92 -47.89 33.92
N PRO A 95 5.69 -47.14 35.00
CA PRO A 95 5.23 -45.76 34.89
C PRO A 95 6.20 -44.86 34.09
N ILE A 96 7.49 -45.20 34.05
CA ILE A 96 8.49 -44.48 33.25
C ILE A 96 8.33 -44.77 31.75
N GLN A 97 8.16 -46.04 31.34
CA GLN A 97 7.96 -46.37 29.92
C GLN A 97 6.58 -45.92 29.41
N GLU A 98 5.56 -45.93 30.26
CA GLU A 98 4.25 -45.35 29.93
C GLU A 98 4.35 -43.82 29.77
N ARG A 99 5.09 -43.13 30.64
CA ARG A 99 5.38 -41.68 30.48
C ARG A 99 6.19 -41.41 29.22
N GLU A 100 7.19 -42.23 28.90
CA GLU A 100 7.97 -42.10 27.67
C GLU A 100 7.10 -42.33 26.43
N ARG A 101 6.24 -43.35 26.42
CA ARG A 101 5.26 -43.59 25.34
C ARG A 101 4.26 -42.44 25.21
N GLN A 102 3.75 -41.92 26.32
CA GLN A 102 2.88 -40.74 26.32
C GLN A 102 3.61 -39.50 25.79
N SER A 103 4.86 -39.26 26.22
CA SER A 103 5.67 -38.14 25.71
C SER A 103 6.01 -38.29 24.23
N ALA A 104 6.24 -39.52 23.74
CA ALA A 104 6.48 -39.80 22.34
C ALA A 104 5.21 -39.57 21.50
N MET A 105 4.03 -39.98 22.01
CA MET A 105 2.74 -39.67 21.38
C MET A 105 2.44 -38.16 21.38
N ILE A 106 2.73 -37.46 22.47
CA ILE A 106 2.59 -35.99 22.53
C ILE A 106 3.55 -35.34 21.53
N ALA A 107 4.80 -35.78 21.47
CA ALA A 107 5.77 -35.25 20.51
C ALA A 107 5.35 -35.53 19.05
N GLN A 108 4.80 -36.70 18.76
CA GLN A 108 4.27 -37.03 17.43
C GLN A 108 3.07 -36.17 17.06
N THR A 109 2.09 -36.04 17.96
CA THR A 109 0.90 -35.20 17.72
C THR A 109 1.25 -33.72 17.57
N MET A 110 2.18 -33.20 18.40
CA MET A 110 2.73 -31.85 18.26
C MET A 110 3.48 -31.68 16.94
N ALA A 111 4.28 -32.67 16.51
CA ALA A 111 4.97 -32.63 15.23
C ALA A 111 3.99 -32.65 14.05
N GLU A 112 2.90 -33.42 14.13
CA GLU A 112 1.84 -33.42 13.13
C GLU A 112 1.11 -32.09 13.06
N GLN A 113 0.77 -31.49 14.21
CA GLN A 113 0.16 -30.16 14.28
C GLN A 113 1.09 -29.10 13.68
N ASN A 114 2.37 -29.08 14.08
CA ASN A 114 3.37 -28.15 13.53
C ASN A 114 3.53 -28.31 12.02
N ARG A 115 3.51 -29.56 11.50
CA ARG A 115 3.55 -29.82 10.05
C ARG A 115 2.31 -29.31 9.33
N ARG A 116 1.12 -29.48 9.93
CA ARG A 116 -0.14 -28.96 9.38
C ARG A 116 -0.12 -27.43 9.36
N GLU A 117 0.27 -26.80 10.45
CA GLU A 117 0.40 -25.34 10.56
C GLU A 117 1.42 -24.79 9.56
N PHE A 118 2.58 -25.43 9.42
CA PHE A 118 3.59 -25.06 8.43
C PHE A 118 3.07 -25.20 7.00
N ALA A 119 2.39 -26.30 6.69
CA ALA A 119 1.79 -26.51 5.38
C ALA A 119 0.70 -25.46 5.08
N GLU A 120 -0.12 -25.11 6.06
CA GLU A 120 -1.09 -24.02 5.92
C GLU A 120 -0.41 -22.67 5.73
N ALA A 121 0.60 -22.33 6.52
CA ALA A 121 1.34 -21.08 6.38
C ALA A 121 1.98 -20.95 4.99
N MET A 122 2.58 -22.03 4.48
CA MET A 122 3.13 -22.06 3.13
C MET A 122 2.05 -21.87 2.05
N ARG A 123 0.88 -22.51 2.20
CA ARG A 123 -0.26 -22.30 1.28
C ARG A 123 -0.75 -20.85 1.32
N ARG A 124 -0.86 -20.25 2.51
CA ARG A 124 -1.25 -18.84 2.66
C ARG A 124 -0.24 -17.90 2.01
N GLN A 125 1.05 -18.17 2.19
CA GLN A 125 2.11 -17.42 1.52
C GLN A 125 2.00 -17.54 0.00
N GLN A 126 1.75 -18.73 -0.53
CA GLN A 126 1.52 -18.93 -1.97
C GLN A 126 0.29 -18.18 -2.47
N LEU A 127 -0.81 -18.16 -1.70
CA LEU A 127 -2.01 -17.38 -2.04
C LEU A 127 -1.70 -15.87 -2.09
N ASN A 128 -0.99 -15.34 -1.10
CA ASN A 128 -0.58 -13.93 -1.08
C ASN A 128 0.33 -13.56 -2.25
N VAL A 129 1.23 -14.47 -2.66
CA VAL A 129 2.13 -14.23 -3.79
C VAL A 129 1.42 -14.37 -5.14
N ASN A 130 0.50 -15.32 -5.29
CA ASN A 130 -0.10 -15.66 -6.59
C ASN A 130 -1.41 -14.93 -6.90
N SER A 131 -2.23 -14.64 -5.88
CA SER A 131 -3.54 -14.01 -6.05
C SER A 131 -3.43 -12.51 -6.28
N GLN A 132 -3.97 -12.02 -7.40
CA GLN A 132 -4.04 -10.59 -7.68
C GLN A 132 -4.88 -9.84 -6.63
N ARG A 133 -6.01 -10.40 -6.20
CA ARG A 133 -6.92 -9.76 -5.23
C ARG A 133 -6.23 -9.54 -3.87
N LEU A 134 -5.37 -10.47 -3.43
CA LEU A 134 -4.61 -10.32 -2.17
C LEU A 134 -3.48 -9.29 -2.33
N ARG A 135 -2.76 -9.31 -3.45
CA ARG A 135 -1.72 -8.31 -3.75
C ARG A 135 -2.31 -6.90 -3.78
N ASP A 136 -3.43 -6.72 -4.46
CA ASP A 136 -4.11 -5.41 -4.53
C ASP A 136 -4.51 -4.92 -3.14
N LEU A 137 -5.11 -5.79 -2.31
CA LEU A 137 -5.45 -5.46 -0.92
C LEU A 137 -4.21 -5.04 -0.12
N GLN A 138 -3.12 -5.79 -0.23
CA GLN A 138 -1.87 -5.47 0.46
C GLN A 138 -1.33 -4.11 0.04
N THR A 139 -1.37 -3.77 -1.26
CA THR A 139 -0.95 -2.45 -1.72
C THR A 139 -1.83 -1.32 -1.19
N GLU A 140 -3.14 -1.55 -1.05
CA GLU A 140 -4.05 -0.55 -0.47
C GLU A 140 -3.83 -0.39 1.05
N ILE A 141 -3.52 -1.48 1.76
CA ILE A 141 -3.12 -1.42 3.17
C ILE A 141 -1.82 -0.63 3.33
N ASP A 142 -0.83 -0.84 2.46
CA ASP A 142 0.45 -0.11 2.53
C ASP A 142 0.26 1.37 2.16
N ARG A 143 -0.65 1.69 1.24
CA ARG A 143 -1.09 3.07 0.98
C ARG A 143 -1.79 3.69 2.19
N ALA A 144 -2.67 2.96 2.88
CA ALA A 144 -3.32 3.43 4.10
C ALA A 144 -2.29 3.66 5.23
N LYS A 145 -1.30 2.78 5.39
CA LYS A 145 -0.21 2.99 6.36
C LYS A 145 0.63 4.22 6.04
N THR A 146 0.98 4.42 4.78
CA THR A 146 1.81 5.56 4.36
C THR A 146 1.06 6.88 4.50
N THR A 147 -0.20 6.95 4.08
CA THR A 147 -1.07 8.13 4.26
C THR A 147 -1.23 8.49 5.73
N LEU A 148 -1.54 7.53 6.61
CA LEU A 148 -1.59 7.77 8.06
C LEU A 148 -0.25 8.26 8.62
N SER A 149 0.88 7.69 8.16
CA SER A 149 2.21 8.16 8.60
C SER A 149 2.48 9.61 8.18
N VAL A 150 2.05 10.00 6.97
CA VAL A 150 2.20 11.35 6.45
C VAL A 150 1.30 12.32 7.22
N VAL A 151 0.06 11.93 7.51
CA VAL A 151 -0.88 12.72 8.33
C VAL A 151 -0.33 12.91 9.75
N LYS A 152 0.19 11.85 10.38
CA LYS A 152 0.82 11.94 11.71
C LYS A 152 2.00 12.91 11.69
N ARG A 153 2.93 12.77 10.75
CA ARG A 153 4.07 13.70 10.58
C ARG A 153 3.63 15.13 10.32
N ARG A 154 2.59 15.34 9.49
CA ARG A 154 2.02 16.66 9.25
C ARG A 154 1.50 17.28 10.54
N ASN A 155 0.75 16.51 11.34
CA ASN A 155 0.20 16.99 12.60
C ASN A 155 1.29 17.28 13.63
N GLU A 156 2.35 16.47 13.68
CA GLU A 156 3.54 16.72 14.49
C GLU A 156 4.23 18.01 14.07
N ASN A 157 4.46 18.21 12.77
CA ASN A 157 5.06 19.45 12.24
C ASN A 157 4.20 20.69 12.56
N VAL A 158 2.87 20.58 12.49
CA VAL A 158 1.99 21.69 12.87
C VAL A 158 2.13 22.01 14.36
N LYS A 159 2.24 21.00 15.22
CA LYS A 159 2.49 21.19 16.66
C LYS A 159 3.86 21.81 16.93
N THR A 160 4.93 21.35 16.27
CA THR A 160 6.27 21.92 16.46
C THR A 160 6.33 23.36 15.98
N MET A 161 5.81 23.67 14.80
CA MET A 161 5.72 25.04 14.28
C MET A 161 4.87 25.94 15.18
N GLY A 162 3.78 25.41 15.76
CA GLY A 162 2.97 26.12 16.76
C GLY A 162 3.78 26.47 18.00
N ASN A 163 4.51 25.49 18.56
CA ASN A 163 5.37 25.68 19.72
C ASN A 163 6.53 26.66 19.45
N GLU A 164 7.14 26.61 18.27
CA GLU A 164 8.19 27.55 17.85
C GLU A 164 7.66 28.98 17.79
N ARG A 165 6.51 29.19 17.14
CA ARG A 165 5.86 30.51 17.11
C ARG A 165 5.51 31.04 18.50
N GLU A 166 5.07 30.17 19.42
CA GLU A 166 4.82 30.57 20.80
C GLU A 166 6.11 30.97 21.53
N ARG A 167 7.22 30.25 21.31
CA ARG A 167 8.53 30.60 21.86
C ARG A 167 9.02 31.94 21.31
N GLU A 168 8.98 32.13 20.00
CA GLU A 168 9.35 33.39 19.35
C GLU A 168 8.53 34.57 19.89
N ARG A 169 7.22 34.39 20.12
CA ARG A 169 6.37 35.41 20.75
C ARG A 169 6.82 35.74 22.18
N LYS A 170 7.15 34.73 22.99
CA LYS A 170 7.65 34.95 24.37
C LYS A 170 9.01 35.66 24.36
N GLU A 171 9.90 35.30 23.47
CA GLU A 171 11.20 35.96 23.30
C GLU A 171 11.04 37.41 22.86
N ALA A 172 10.15 37.69 21.91
CA ALA A 172 9.83 39.04 21.46
C ALA A 172 9.22 39.90 22.59
N GLN A 173 8.31 39.33 23.39
CA GLN A 173 7.76 40.01 24.57
C GLN A 173 8.86 40.32 25.60
N ALA A 174 9.72 39.36 25.91
CA ALA A 174 10.84 39.58 26.82
C ALA A 174 11.83 40.64 26.30
N ALA A 175 12.08 40.69 24.98
CA ALA A 175 12.90 41.72 24.35
C ALA A 175 12.23 43.11 24.47
N GLN A 176 10.92 43.21 24.23
CA GLN A 176 10.16 44.45 24.41
C GLN A 176 10.20 44.94 25.86
N GLU A 177 10.05 44.04 26.84
CA GLU A 177 10.16 44.38 28.26
C GLU A 177 11.56 44.89 28.62
N LYS A 178 12.63 44.30 28.07
CA LYS A 178 14.00 44.79 28.24
C LYS A 178 14.16 46.21 27.69
N VAL A 179 13.73 46.45 26.46
CA VAL A 179 13.78 47.79 25.84
C VAL A 179 12.97 48.80 26.65
N HIS A 180 11.80 48.41 27.18
CA HIS A 180 11.00 49.29 28.04
C HIS A 180 11.73 49.64 29.34
N LYS A 181 12.40 48.67 29.99
CA LYS A 181 13.22 48.90 31.19
C LYS A 181 14.41 49.82 30.90
N GLU A 182 15.08 49.62 29.77
CA GLU A 182 16.20 50.47 29.32
C GLU A 182 15.72 51.92 29.09
N LYS A 183 14.62 52.12 28.36
CA LYS A 183 14.02 53.46 28.16
C LYS A 183 13.65 54.15 29.47
N LEU A 184 13.07 53.42 30.43
CA LEU A 184 12.77 53.97 31.75
C LEU A 184 14.05 54.37 32.51
N ALA A 185 15.09 53.55 32.45
CA ALA A 185 16.37 53.85 33.07
C ALA A 185 17.03 55.09 32.44
N GLU A 186 16.99 55.22 31.12
CA GLU A 186 17.48 56.40 30.40
C GLU A 186 16.69 57.67 30.79
N GLN A 187 15.36 57.59 30.83
CA GLN A 187 14.53 58.72 31.27
C GLN A 187 14.86 59.15 32.70
N GLN A 188 15.04 58.19 33.62
CA GLN A 188 15.46 58.49 34.98
C GLN A 188 16.87 59.11 35.03
N ALA A 189 17.80 58.63 34.21
CA ALA A 189 19.15 59.19 34.12
C ALA A 189 19.13 60.64 33.61
N VAL A 190 18.32 60.94 32.59
CA VAL A 190 18.13 62.31 32.09
C VAL A 190 17.51 63.20 33.16
N GLN A 191 16.47 62.73 33.86
CA GLN A 191 15.86 63.49 34.96
C GLN A 191 16.85 63.76 36.10
N ARG A 192 17.69 62.78 36.47
CA ARG A 192 18.74 62.97 37.48
C ARG A 192 19.77 64.01 37.02
N LYS A 193 20.30 63.89 35.78
CA LYS A 193 21.22 64.87 35.19
C LYS A 193 20.62 66.29 35.18
N ALA A 194 19.35 66.43 34.82
CA ALA A 194 18.66 67.71 34.83
C ALA A 194 18.52 68.30 36.24
N ARG A 195 18.20 67.46 37.24
CA ARG A 195 18.16 67.87 38.65
C ARG A 195 19.54 68.29 39.15
N ASP A 196 20.58 67.52 38.86
CA ASP A 196 21.95 67.83 39.27
C ASP A 196 22.42 69.15 38.65
N TYR A 197 22.15 69.36 37.34
CA TYR A 197 22.43 70.62 36.66
C TYR A 197 21.68 71.80 37.29
N SER A 198 20.39 71.63 37.63
CA SER A 198 19.62 72.67 38.31
C SER A 198 20.18 73.02 39.69
N GLN A 199 20.65 72.03 40.46
CA GLN A 199 21.28 72.26 41.75
C GLN A 199 22.62 72.99 41.60
N GLN A 200 23.43 72.61 40.60
CA GLN A 200 24.67 73.31 40.28
C GLN A 200 24.42 74.77 39.88
N LEU A 201 23.40 75.04 39.06
CA LEU A 201 23.00 76.41 38.71
C LEU A 201 22.57 77.21 39.96
N VAL A 202 21.77 76.62 40.84
CA VAL A 202 21.37 77.28 42.10
C VAL A 202 22.59 77.56 42.98
N GLN A 203 23.55 76.63 43.07
CA GLN A 203 24.80 76.84 43.80
C GLN A 203 25.65 77.95 43.17
N GLN A 204 25.75 78.01 41.84
CA GLN A 204 26.45 79.10 41.14
C GLN A 204 25.77 80.45 41.38
N ILE A 205 24.43 80.52 41.34
CA ILE A 205 23.69 81.74 41.66
C ILE A 205 23.94 82.15 43.12
N ARG A 206 23.96 81.20 44.06
CA ARG A 206 24.29 81.49 45.48
C ARG A 206 25.72 82.02 45.64
N LYS A 207 26.70 81.41 44.97
CA LYS A 207 28.09 81.89 44.96
C LYS A 207 28.20 83.31 44.39
N ILE A 208 27.54 83.58 43.26
CA ILE A 208 27.52 84.92 42.66
C ILE A 208 26.83 85.93 43.59
N ARG A 209 25.77 85.52 44.31
CA ARG A 209 25.11 86.39 45.31
C ARG A 209 26.03 86.67 46.50
N SER A 210 26.70 85.68 47.07
CA SER A 210 27.66 85.92 48.16
C SER A 210 28.83 86.79 47.70
N GLU A 211 29.38 86.57 46.50
CA GLU A 211 30.43 87.44 45.93
C GLU A 211 29.93 88.87 45.69
N ARG A 212 28.67 89.06 45.30
CA ARG A 212 28.05 90.40 45.18
C ARG A 212 27.84 91.04 46.55
N GLU A 213 27.43 90.28 47.56
CA GLU A 213 27.27 90.78 48.92
C GLU A 213 28.63 91.16 49.54
N GLU A 214 29.67 90.36 49.32
CA GLU A 214 31.05 90.69 49.70
C GLU A 214 31.55 91.94 48.97
N LYS A 215 31.35 92.02 47.64
CA LYS A 215 31.68 93.23 46.87
C LYS A 215 30.91 94.46 47.35
N GLN A 216 29.63 94.31 47.67
CA GLN A 216 28.83 95.41 48.22
C GLN A 216 29.31 95.82 49.62
N PHE A 217 29.80 94.87 50.42
CA PHE A 217 30.41 95.15 51.71
C PHE A 217 31.73 95.90 51.55
N THR A 218 32.63 95.44 50.68
CA THR A 218 33.89 96.14 50.39
C THR A 218 33.65 97.51 49.75
N GLU A 219 32.71 97.64 48.81
CA GLU A 219 32.32 98.93 48.23
C GLU A 219 31.73 99.89 49.28
N ARG A 220 31.02 99.38 50.29
CA ARG A 220 30.54 100.20 51.41
C ARG A 220 31.67 100.62 52.34
N GLU A 221 32.64 99.77 52.62
CA GLU A 221 33.82 100.10 53.42
C GLU A 221 34.72 101.11 52.68
N GLU A 222 35.03 100.85 51.41
CA GLU A 222 35.69 101.81 50.53
C GLU A 222 34.88 103.10 50.41
N GLY A 223 33.55 103.03 50.34
CA GLY A 223 32.66 104.18 50.31
C GLY A 223 32.63 104.96 51.64
N ARG A 224 32.91 104.33 52.77
CA ARG A 224 33.10 105.01 54.08
C ARG A 224 34.48 105.66 54.15
N GLN A 225 35.53 104.98 53.70
CA GLN A 225 36.87 105.53 53.63
C GLN A 225 36.95 106.68 52.63
N LYS A 226 36.35 106.55 51.45
CA LYS A 226 36.21 107.63 50.47
C LYS A 226 35.41 108.77 51.05
N ARG A 227 34.29 108.53 51.75
CA ARG A 227 33.57 109.62 52.44
C ARG A 227 34.40 110.33 53.52
N GLN A 228 35.18 109.62 54.32
CA GLN A 228 36.11 110.27 55.26
C GLN A 228 37.17 111.09 54.54
N ASN A 229 37.75 110.55 53.47
CA ASN A 229 38.74 111.25 52.65
C ASN A 229 38.12 112.44 51.92
N ASP A 230 36.88 112.31 51.44
CA ASP A 230 36.10 113.36 50.78
C ASP A 230 35.59 114.39 51.79
N GLU A 231 35.36 114.06 53.06
CA GLU A 231 35.06 115.03 54.12
C GLU A 231 36.31 115.83 54.49
N LEU A 232 37.47 115.16 54.56
CA LEU A 232 38.76 115.81 54.75
C LEU A 232 39.15 116.66 53.54
N ALA A 233 38.93 116.15 52.33
CA ALA A 233 39.13 116.86 51.07
C ALA A 233 38.10 117.97 50.91
N TYR A 234 36.83 117.80 51.27
CA TYR A 234 35.80 118.85 51.27
C TYR A 234 36.08 119.92 52.32
N ALA A 235 36.71 119.61 53.46
CA ALA A 235 37.18 120.64 54.38
C ALA A 235 38.34 121.46 53.80
N ALA A 236 39.22 120.82 53.01
CA ALA A 236 40.31 121.49 52.29
C ALA A 236 39.83 122.23 51.03
N ASP A 237 38.86 121.66 50.32
CA ASP A 237 38.25 122.15 49.10
C ASP A 237 37.17 123.17 49.41
N LEU A 238 36.45 123.16 50.53
CA LEU A 238 35.57 124.28 50.93
C LEU A 238 36.41 125.55 51.17
N ARG A 239 37.65 125.38 51.65
CA ARG A 239 38.62 126.48 51.75
C ARG A 239 39.05 126.94 50.35
N GLN A 240 39.42 126.02 49.44
CA GLN A 240 39.82 126.37 48.06
C GLN A 240 38.65 126.75 47.13
N GLU A 241 37.43 126.27 47.35
CA GLU A 241 36.20 126.49 46.58
C GLU A 241 35.50 127.76 47.02
N LEU A 242 35.68 128.25 48.24
CA LEU A 242 35.36 129.65 48.52
C LEU A 242 36.25 130.58 47.67
N GLU A 243 37.51 130.22 47.51
CA GLU A 243 38.48 130.95 46.69
C GLU A 243 38.23 130.77 45.18
N TRP A 244 37.71 129.61 44.77
CA TRP A 244 37.58 129.21 43.36
C TRP A 244 36.14 129.19 42.79
N ARG A 245 35.07 129.02 43.58
CA ARG A 245 33.67 129.19 43.10
C ARG A 245 33.37 130.64 42.73
N HIS A 246 34.15 131.58 43.26
CA HIS A 246 34.21 132.93 42.74
C HIS A 246 34.75 132.95 41.29
N ALA A 247 35.72 132.10 40.95
CA ALA A 247 36.34 132.03 39.63
C ALA A 247 35.58 131.14 38.61
N LYS A 248 35.04 129.98 39.03
CA LYS A 248 34.45 128.98 38.11
C LYS A 248 32.94 129.04 37.88
N ARG A 249 32.18 129.82 38.65
CA ARG A 249 30.78 130.16 38.28
C ARG A 249 30.71 130.84 36.90
N ILE A 250 31.79 131.48 36.48
CA ILE A 250 31.94 132.12 35.16
C ILE A 250 32.12 131.09 34.03
N GLU A 251 32.79 129.97 34.33
CA GLU A 251 33.25 129.02 33.31
C GLU A 251 32.26 127.87 33.05
N LEU A 252 31.57 127.38 34.09
CA LEU A 252 30.64 126.23 34.01
C LEU A 252 29.30 126.52 33.31
N LYS A 253 28.97 127.78 32.99
CA LYS A 253 27.87 128.09 32.07
C LYS A 253 28.18 127.68 30.62
N ARG A 254 29.45 127.59 30.22
CA ARG A 254 29.84 127.31 28.82
C ARG A 254 29.79 125.84 28.44
N MET A 255 30.15 124.95 29.37
CA MET A 255 30.34 123.52 29.04
C MET A 255 29.05 122.71 29.10
N LEU A 256 27.97 123.25 29.68
CA LEU A 256 26.66 122.59 29.74
C LEU A 256 25.96 122.56 28.36
N ASP A 257 26.38 123.41 27.42
CA ASP A 257 25.81 123.49 26.07
C ASP A 257 26.30 122.36 25.14
N GLU A 258 27.45 121.75 25.42
CA GLU A 258 28.12 120.85 24.47
C GLU A 258 27.74 119.36 24.62
N TYR A 259 27.23 118.94 25.78
CA TYR A 259 26.92 117.52 26.07
C TYR A 259 25.56 117.04 25.53
N SER A 260 24.77 117.91 24.89
CA SER A 260 23.40 117.60 24.44
C SER A 260 23.31 116.94 23.05
N THR A 261 24.40 116.86 22.29
CA THR A 261 24.36 116.54 20.85
C THR A 261 24.73 115.11 20.48
N LEU A 262 25.48 114.38 21.31
CA LEU A 262 26.04 113.08 20.89
C LEU A 262 25.12 111.87 21.15
N ASN A 263 24.14 111.99 22.04
CA ASN A 263 23.27 110.87 22.45
C ASN A 263 22.14 110.55 21.47
N ARG A 264 22.07 111.19 20.30
CA ARG A 264 20.95 111.04 19.36
C ARG A 264 21.11 110.01 18.24
N ASN A 265 22.32 109.49 17.96
CA ASN A 265 22.52 109.01 16.60
C ASN A 265 22.29 107.53 16.26
N LEU A 266 22.50 106.50 17.08
CA LEU A 266 22.57 105.15 16.46
C LEU A 266 22.01 103.99 17.30
N ARG A 267 20.75 104.14 17.74
CA ARG A 267 19.79 103.04 17.76
C ARG A 267 18.98 103.12 16.45
N ASP A 268 18.82 101.99 15.77
CA ASP A 268 17.73 101.64 14.82
C ASP A 268 18.23 101.16 13.44
N ARG A 269 18.16 99.82 13.19
CA ARG A 269 17.39 99.21 12.08
C ARG A 269 17.58 97.67 12.02
N LYS A 270 16.51 96.98 11.62
CA LYS A 270 16.02 95.63 12.01
C LYS A 270 15.99 94.61 10.79
N PRO A 271 15.45 93.36 10.93
CA PRO A 271 15.81 92.14 10.17
C PRO A 271 14.83 91.65 9.05
N ALA A 272 14.95 90.36 8.68
CA ALA A 272 14.57 89.61 7.45
C ALA A 272 13.27 88.74 7.50
N GLU A 273 12.78 88.29 6.32
CA GLU A 273 11.81 87.17 6.12
C GLU A 273 11.83 86.60 4.66
N ALA A 274 11.88 85.26 4.46
CA ALA A 274 11.63 84.58 3.17
C ALA A 274 11.29 83.07 3.34
N HIS A 275 10.02 82.66 3.23
CA HIS A 275 9.60 81.24 3.23
C HIS A 275 8.29 80.93 2.45
N LYS A 276 7.87 81.77 1.49
CA LYS A 276 6.58 81.59 0.78
C LYS A 276 6.65 81.05 -0.66
N LEU A 277 7.83 80.66 -1.16
CA LEU A 277 7.99 80.27 -2.57
C LEU A 277 8.05 78.75 -2.85
N ASP A 278 8.33 77.90 -1.85
CA ASP A 278 8.55 76.46 -2.10
C ASP A 278 7.28 75.59 -2.13
N VAL A 279 6.14 76.10 -1.63
CA VAL A 279 4.89 75.33 -1.54
C VAL A 279 4.14 75.29 -2.89
N ILE A 280 4.29 76.34 -3.70
CA ILE A 280 3.55 76.51 -4.97
C ILE A 280 4.08 75.57 -6.07
N VAL A 281 5.35 75.15 -5.98
CA VAL A 281 5.98 74.27 -6.99
C VAL A 281 5.58 72.80 -6.81
N LEU A 282 5.24 72.36 -5.59
CA LEU A 282 4.89 70.98 -5.27
C LEU A 282 3.44 70.62 -5.64
N GLU A 283 2.50 71.56 -5.54
CA GLU A 283 1.09 71.32 -5.90
C GLU A 283 0.87 71.20 -7.42
N ALA A 284 1.74 71.80 -8.24
CA ALA A 284 1.64 71.77 -9.70
C ALA A 284 2.01 70.40 -10.34
N MET A 285 2.73 69.51 -9.62
CA MET A 285 3.27 68.24 -10.15
C MET A 285 2.37 67.01 -9.93
N GLY A 286 1.37 67.09 -9.05
CA GLY A 286 0.48 65.97 -8.70
C GLY A 286 -0.49 65.50 -9.80
N PRO A 287 -1.17 66.39 -10.55
CA PRO A 287 -2.18 65.98 -11.54
C PRO A 287 -1.60 65.24 -12.75
N VAL A 288 -0.39 65.62 -13.17
CA VAL A 288 0.27 65.07 -14.36
C VAL A 288 0.75 63.64 -14.13
N THR A 289 1.27 63.34 -12.94
CA THR A 289 1.76 62.00 -12.58
C THR A 289 0.61 60.99 -12.42
N ALA A 290 -0.56 61.43 -11.93
CA ALA A 290 -1.75 60.59 -11.80
C ALA A 290 -2.33 60.15 -13.16
N SER A 291 -2.32 61.01 -14.18
CA SER A 291 -2.85 60.66 -15.51
C SER A 291 -2.02 59.60 -16.23
N PHE A 292 -0.69 59.62 -16.08
CA PHE A 292 0.19 58.62 -16.70
C PHE A 292 0.00 57.23 -16.08
N LEU A 293 -0.13 57.16 -14.76
CA LEU A 293 -0.41 55.90 -14.06
C LEU A 293 -1.75 55.29 -14.48
N HIS A 294 -2.79 56.12 -14.65
CA HIS A 294 -4.10 55.64 -15.09
C HIS A 294 -4.06 55.07 -16.51
N GLN A 295 -3.40 55.76 -17.45
CA GLN A 295 -3.26 55.28 -18.82
C GLN A 295 -2.45 53.98 -18.93
N GLU A 296 -1.39 53.81 -18.14
CA GLU A 296 -0.63 52.56 -18.12
C GLU A 296 -1.45 51.40 -17.57
N MET A 297 -2.23 51.63 -16.50
CA MET A 297 -3.09 50.60 -15.91
C MET A 297 -4.19 50.17 -16.88
N GLN A 298 -4.79 51.11 -17.62
CA GLN A 298 -5.80 50.80 -18.63
C GLN A 298 -5.21 49.99 -19.81
N ARG A 299 -4.02 50.35 -20.31
CA ARG A 299 -3.33 49.57 -21.35
C ARG A 299 -3.02 48.14 -20.90
N ARG A 300 -2.68 47.95 -19.62
CA ARG A 300 -2.46 46.61 -19.04
C ARG A 300 -3.76 45.81 -18.97
N ALA A 301 -4.87 46.43 -18.57
CA ALA A 301 -6.18 45.79 -18.55
C ALA A 301 -6.59 45.32 -19.95
N ASP A 302 -6.52 46.19 -20.96
CA ASP A 302 -6.83 45.85 -22.36
C ASP A 302 -5.95 44.72 -22.90
N SER A 303 -4.66 44.70 -22.52
CA SER A 303 -3.72 43.63 -22.90
C SER A 303 -4.08 42.30 -22.25
N ILE A 304 -4.60 42.29 -21.02
CA ILE A 304 -5.08 41.07 -20.35
C ILE A 304 -6.36 40.58 -21.03
N GLU A 305 -7.30 41.48 -21.34
CA GLU A 305 -8.55 41.12 -22.01
C GLU A 305 -8.32 40.55 -23.42
N ARG A 306 -7.44 41.16 -24.23
CA ARG A 306 -7.07 40.61 -25.55
C ARG A 306 -6.44 39.22 -25.43
N ARG A 307 -5.60 38.99 -24.42
CA ARG A 307 -5.01 37.66 -24.18
C ARG A 307 -6.06 36.63 -23.79
N ARG A 308 -7.07 37.02 -23.01
CA ARG A 308 -8.20 36.14 -22.68
C ARG A 308 -9.00 35.77 -23.92
N LEU A 309 -9.39 36.75 -24.74
CA LEU A 309 -10.11 36.49 -25.99
C LEU A 309 -9.34 35.55 -26.92
N ILE A 310 -8.04 35.78 -27.11
CA ILE A 310 -7.19 34.88 -27.92
C ILE A 310 -7.11 33.48 -27.31
N SER A 311 -7.03 33.37 -25.98
CA SER A 311 -6.99 32.07 -25.30
C SER A 311 -8.31 31.32 -25.44
N ASP A 312 -9.44 32.01 -25.35
CA ASP A 312 -10.77 31.41 -25.49
C ASP A 312 -11.01 30.96 -26.94
N ASP A 313 -10.64 31.78 -27.92
CA ASP A 313 -10.69 31.43 -29.34
C ASP A 313 -9.80 30.21 -29.66
N LEU A 314 -8.58 30.18 -29.11
CA LEU A 314 -7.68 29.03 -29.24
C LEU A 314 -8.29 27.77 -28.58
N GLY A 315 -8.93 27.93 -27.43
CA GLY A 315 -9.65 26.86 -26.74
C GLY A 315 -10.77 26.26 -27.59
N GLN A 316 -11.57 27.12 -28.24
CA GLN A 316 -12.63 26.70 -29.16
C GLN A 316 -12.06 25.97 -30.38
N GLN A 317 -11.01 26.50 -31.00
CA GLN A 317 -10.36 25.86 -32.15
C GLN A 317 -9.77 24.49 -31.80
N LEU A 318 -9.17 24.35 -30.62
CA LEU A 318 -8.65 23.06 -30.14
C LEU A 318 -9.78 22.06 -29.88
N TYR A 319 -10.89 22.52 -29.30
CA TYR A 319 -12.08 21.70 -29.07
C TYR A 319 -12.70 21.20 -30.38
N GLU A 320 -12.83 22.07 -31.38
CA GLU A 320 -13.30 21.71 -32.72
C GLU A 320 -12.37 20.69 -33.40
N LYS A 321 -11.06 20.90 -33.33
CA LYS A 321 -10.07 19.96 -33.88
C LYS A 321 -10.12 18.60 -33.21
N HIS A 322 -10.26 18.57 -31.89
CA HIS A 322 -10.43 17.33 -31.14
C HIS A 322 -11.71 16.60 -31.58
N ASN A 323 -12.84 17.30 -31.71
CA ASN A 323 -14.09 16.69 -32.16
C ASN A 323 -14.00 16.16 -33.59
N GLN A 324 -13.29 16.85 -34.49
CA GLN A 324 -13.01 16.37 -35.85
C GLN A 324 -12.17 15.09 -35.83
N GLN A 325 -11.16 15.00 -34.96
CA GLN A 325 -10.35 13.79 -34.79
C GLN A 325 -11.18 12.62 -34.28
N VAL A 326 -11.98 12.84 -33.23
CA VAL A 326 -12.88 11.80 -32.68
C VAL A 326 -13.89 11.33 -33.73
N ALA A 327 -14.49 12.23 -34.50
CA ALA A 327 -15.41 11.86 -35.58
C ALA A 327 -14.72 11.03 -36.67
N HIS A 328 -13.48 11.38 -37.03
CA HIS A 328 -12.69 10.62 -37.99
C HIS A 328 -12.30 9.23 -37.47
N GLU A 329 -11.91 9.13 -36.20
CA GLU A 329 -11.62 7.85 -35.54
C GLU A 329 -12.87 6.94 -35.49
N ASN A 330 -14.03 7.51 -35.16
CA ASN A 330 -15.30 6.79 -35.18
C ASN A 330 -15.65 6.30 -36.59
N MET A 331 -15.45 7.14 -37.63
CA MET A 331 -15.66 6.74 -39.02
C MET A 331 -14.73 5.59 -39.43
N ILE A 332 -13.45 5.62 -39.02
CA ILE A 332 -12.51 4.51 -39.27
C ILE A 332 -13.01 3.24 -38.57
N ALA A 333 -13.42 3.34 -37.30
CA ALA A 333 -13.95 2.20 -36.56
C ALA A 333 -15.17 1.59 -37.25
N ASP A 334 -16.10 2.42 -37.74
CA ASP A 334 -17.29 1.98 -38.48
C ASP A 334 -16.92 1.27 -39.80
N ILE A 335 -15.95 1.81 -40.55
CA ILE A 335 -15.44 1.18 -41.77
C ILE A 335 -14.87 -0.20 -41.44
N LEU A 336 -14.04 -0.32 -40.40
CA LEU A 336 -13.44 -1.59 -39.98
C LEU A 336 -14.50 -2.62 -39.56
N VAL A 337 -15.54 -2.18 -38.84
CA VAL A 337 -16.69 -3.02 -38.47
C VAL A 337 -17.43 -3.50 -39.72
N CYS A 338 -17.66 -2.62 -40.69
CA CYS A 338 -18.31 -2.96 -41.95
C CYS A 338 -17.49 -3.95 -42.77
N GLU A 339 -16.17 -3.76 -42.87
CA GLU A 339 -15.27 -4.72 -43.52
C GLU A 339 -15.31 -6.09 -42.86
N ARG A 340 -15.27 -6.15 -41.52
CA ARG A 340 -15.36 -7.40 -40.78
C ARG A 340 -16.67 -8.13 -41.07
N LYS A 341 -17.80 -7.41 -41.01
CA LYS A 341 -19.14 -7.96 -41.33
C LYS A 341 -19.20 -8.45 -42.78
N ALA A 342 -18.59 -7.74 -43.73
CA ALA A 342 -18.53 -8.17 -45.13
C ALA A 342 -17.69 -9.44 -45.32
N ARG A 343 -16.55 -9.56 -44.64
CA ARG A 343 -15.71 -10.79 -44.64
C ARG A 343 -16.46 -11.98 -44.05
N GLU A 344 -17.18 -11.79 -42.94
CA GLU A 344 -18.00 -12.83 -42.31
C GLU A 344 -19.15 -13.27 -43.24
N LYS A 345 -19.88 -12.33 -43.86
CA LYS A 345 -20.91 -12.65 -44.87
C LYS A 345 -20.34 -13.43 -46.06
N LYS A 346 -19.16 -13.06 -46.55
CA LYS A 346 -18.49 -13.79 -47.65
C LYS A 346 -18.15 -15.22 -47.24
N ARG A 347 -17.62 -15.44 -46.03
CA ARG A 347 -17.33 -16.79 -45.50
C ARG A 347 -18.61 -17.61 -45.39
N ALA A 348 -19.67 -17.04 -44.82
CA ALA A 348 -20.97 -17.71 -44.72
C ALA A 348 -21.53 -18.10 -46.10
N HIS A 349 -21.40 -17.23 -47.11
CA HIS A 349 -21.85 -17.55 -48.47
C HIS A 349 -21.04 -18.71 -49.10
N GLN A 350 -19.72 -18.72 -48.90
CA GLN A 350 -18.86 -19.82 -49.37
C GLN A 350 -19.21 -21.15 -48.69
N GLU A 351 -19.56 -21.14 -47.40
CA GLU A 351 -20.02 -22.35 -46.71
C GLU A 351 -21.35 -22.87 -47.27
N VAL A 352 -22.30 -21.97 -47.57
CA VAL A 352 -23.57 -22.33 -48.19
C VAL A 352 -23.34 -22.93 -49.58
N GLN A 353 -22.47 -22.32 -50.39
CA GLN A 353 -22.10 -22.86 -51.72
C GLN A 353 -21.50 -24.26 -51.61
N LYS A 354 -20.52 -24.47 -50.72
CA LYS A 354 -19.92 -25.80 -50.48
C LYS A 354 -20.96 -26.84 -50.04
N ARG A 355 -21.90 -26.45 -49.18
CA ARG A 355 -23.01 -27.35 -48.76
C ARG A 355 -23.92 -27.68 -49.95
N HIS A 356 -24.19 -26.72 -50.82
CA HIS A 356 -25.00 -26.92 -52.01
C HIS A 356 -24.31 -27.86 -53.01
N GLU A 357 -23.04 -27.63 -53.31
CA GLU A 357 -22.21 -28.49 -54.18
C GLU A 357 -22.18 -29.94 -53.65
N ARG A 358 -21.98 -30.13 -52.34
CA ARG A 358 -22.04 -31.47 -51.72
C ARG A 358 -23.40 -32.13 -51.90
N LYS A 359 -24.50 -31.38 -51.73
CA LYS A 359 -25.85 -31.92 -51.95
C LYS A 359 -26.08 -32.31 -53.41
N GLN A 360 -25.61 -31.50 -54.36
CA GLN A 360 -25.67 -31.82 -55.78
C GLN A 360 -24.87 -33.09 -56.09
N GLN A 361 -23.66 -33.21 -55.56
CA GLN A 361 -22.82 -34.40 -55.75
C GLN A 361 -23.53 -35.66 -55.23
N VAL A 362 -24.08 -35.61 -54.01
CA VAL A 362 -24.85 -36.73 -53.44
C VAL A 362 -26.05 -37.08 -54.31
N ALA A 363 -26.76 -36.09 -54.88
CA ALA A 363 -27.88 -36.34 -55.78
C ALA A 363 -27.43 -37.02 -57.08
N ILE A 364 -26.29 -36.61 -57.66
CA ILE A 364 -25.69 -37.26 -58.84
C ILE A 364 -25.32 -38.71 -58.51
N ASP A 365 -24.68 -38.95 -57.37
CA ASP A 365 -24.26 -40.27 -56.94
C ASP A 365 -25.49 -41.19 -56.74
N LEU A 366 -26.57 -40.69 -56.13
CA LEU A 366 -27.83 -41.43 -55.98
C LEU A 366 -28.49 -41.76 -57.32
N ILE A 367 -28.50 -40.83 -58.27
CA ILE A 367 -29.01 -41.08 -59.62
C ILE A 367 -28.19 -42.18 -60.31
N ASN A 368 -26.86 -42.12 -60.18
CA ASN A 368 -25.97 -43.13 -60.75
C ASN A 368 -26.19 -44.50 -60.12
N GLN A 369 -26.31 -44.58 -58.79
CA GLN A 369 -26.67 -45.81 -58.09
C GLN A 369 -28.02 -46.37 -58.57
N CYS A 370 -29.04 -45.52 -58.74
CA CYS A 370 -30.33 -45.95 -59.27
C CYS A 370 -30.22 -46.50 -60.71
N LYS A 371 -29.39 -45.88 -61.56
CA LYS A 371 -29.13 -46.37 -62.92
C LYS A 371 -28.41 -47.71 -62.91
N GLU A 372 -27.40 -47.87 -62.06
CA GLU A 372 -26.70 -49.15 -61.86
C GLU A 372 -27.66 -50.24 -61.39
N HIS A 373 -28.47 -49.97 -60.37
CA HIS A 373 -29.46 -50.92 -59.89
C HIS A 373 -30.47 -51.33 -60.96
N ARG A 374 -30.98 -50.39 -61.76
CA ARG A 374 -31.87 -50.71 -62.90
C ARG A 374 -31.16 -51.55 -63.96
N PHE A 375 -29.90 -51.24 -64.26
CA PHE A 375 -29.10 -52.02 -65.20
C PHE A 375 -28.92 -53.47 -64.74
N TYR A 376 -28.57 -53.68 -63.47
CA TYR A 376 -28.45 -55.03 -62.91
C TYR A 376 -29.79 -55.76 -62.86
N ALA A 377 -30.89 -55.07 -62.50
CA ALA A 377 -32.23 -55.67 -62.53
C ALA A 377 -32.66 -56.10 -63.94
N GLU A 378 -32.40 -55.29 -64.97
CA GLU A 378 -32.68 -55.65 -66.37
C GLU A 378 -31.80 -56.80 -66.86
N LYS A 379 -30.52 -56.80 -66.47
CA LYS A 379 -29.59 -57.90 -66.76
C LYS A 379 -30.08 -59.21 -66.14
N ASP A 380 -30.51 -59.19 -64.88
CA ASP A 380 -31.01 -60.37 -64.17
C ASP A 380 -32.35 -60.85 -64.75
N ALA A 381 -33.24 -59.94 -65.14
CA ALA A 381 -34.49 -60.28 -65.81
C ALA A 381 -34.24 -60.97 -67.18
N LYS A 382 -33.28 -60.46 -67.97
CA LYS A 382 -32.87 -61.08 -69.24
C LYS A 382 -32.22 -62.45 -69.05
N LEU A 383 -31.43 -62.62 -67.98
CA LEU A 383 -30.81 -63.90 -67.62
C LEU A 383 -31.82 -64.93 -67.06
N GLY A 384 -32.96 -64.48 -66.53
CA GLY A 384 -34.05 -65.33 -66.05
C GLY A 384 -34.96 -65.90 -67.15
N GLN A 385 -34.95 -65.32 -68.35
CA GLN A 385 -35.77 -65.77 -69.50
C GLN A 385 -35.14 -66.89 -70.34
N ILE A 386 -33.88 -67.24 -70.08
CA ILE A 386 -33.18 -68.30 -70.79
C ILE A 386 -33.60 -69.64 -70.17
N THR A 387 -34.17 -70.55 -70.96
CA THR A 387 -34.51 -71.91 -70.51
C THR A 387 -33.26 -72.68 -70.17
N ARG A 388 -33.22 -73.16 -68.93
CA ARG A 388 -32.03 -73.69 -68.27
C ARG A 388 -32.10 -75.20 -68.14
N ASP A 389 -31.01 -75.87 -68.51
CA ASP A 389 -30.91 -77.31 -68.61
C ASP A 389 -29.92 -77.79 -67.54
N ALA A 390 -30.42 -78.45 -66.49
CA ALA A 390 -29.71 -78.63 -65.22
C ALA A 390 -28.38 -79.41 -65.33
N THR A 391 -28.13 -80.10 -66.45
CA THR A 391 -26.93 -80.90 -66.73
C THR A 391 -25.86 -80.16 -67.54
N SER A 392 -26.17 -78.98 -68.08
CA SER A 392 -25.27 -78.14 -68.90
C SER A 392 -24.04 -77.65 -68.12
N PHE A 393 -22.88 -77.61 -68.78
CA PHE A 393 -21.65 -77.04 -68.20
C PHE A 393 -21.82 -75.57 -67.83
N MET A 394 -22.54 -74.80 -68.65
CA MET A 394 -22.80 -73.38 -68.41
C MET A 394 -23.72 -73.16 -67.19
N GLU A 395 -24.65 -74.08 -66.97
CA GLU A 395 -25.54 -74.10 -65.81
C GLU A 395 -24.75 -74.35 -64.51
N ARG A 396 -23.83 -75.32 -64.52
CA ARG A 396 -22.91 -75.58 -63.41
C ARG A 396 -21.98 -74.39 -63.12
N GLN A 397 -21.50 -73.71 -64.16
CA GLN A 397 -20.73 -72.47 -64.00
C GLN A 397 -21.58 -71.34 -63.42
N TYR A 398 -22.84 -71.20 -63.85
CA TYR A 398 -23.78 -70.22 -63.31
C TYR A 398 -24.15 -70.51 -61.86
N GLN A 399 -24.37 -71.77 -61.48
CA GLN A 399 -24.60 -72.19 -60.11
C GLN A 399 -23.38 -71.90 -59.24
N GLN A 400 -22.16 -72.27 -59.69
CA GLN A 400 -20.94 -71.88 -58.99
C GLN A 400 -20.78 -70.36 -58.86
N ALA A 401 -21.14 -69.58 -59.88
CA ALA A 401 -21.09 -68.12 -59.83
C ALA A 401 -22.14 -67.56 -58.86
N ALA A 402 -23.36 -68.10 -58.86
CA ALA A 402 -24.44 -67.72 -57.95
C ALA A 402 -24.10 -68.09 -56.50
N ASP A 403 -23.48 -69.25 -56.26
CA ASP A 403 -23.01 -69.68 -54.95
C ASP A 403 -21.85 -68.79 -54.46
N ARG A 404 -20.92 -68.42 -55.36
CA ARG A 404 -19.85 -67.45 -55.06
C ARG A 404 -20.42 -66.06 -54.75
N GLU A 405 -21.43 -65.62 -55.48
CA GLU A 405 -22.12 -64.36 -55.19
C GLU A 405 -22.90 -64.42 -53.88
N ALA A 406 -23.60 -65.52 -53.59
CA ALA A 406 -24.31 -65.72 -52.33
C ALA A 406 -23.33 -65.73 -51.14
N ALA A 407 -22.18 -66.39 -51.29
CA ALA A 407 -21.09 -66.37 -50.32
C ALA A 407 -20.53 -64.95 -50.14
N SER A 408 -20.30 -64.21 -51.24
CA SER A 408 -19.87 -62.81 -51.20
C SER A 408 -20.89 -61.91 -50.51
N ARG A 409 -22.18 -62.08 -50.79
CA ARG A 409 -23.27 -61.36 -50.10
C ARG A 409 -23.31 -61.69 -48.61
N ALA A 410 -23.08 -62.94 -48.22
CA ALA A 410 -23.00 -63.33 -46.82
C ALA A 410 -21.80 -62.68 -46.10
N ILE A 411 -20.63 -62.65 -46.76
CA ILE A 411 -19.43 -61.96 -46.25
C ILE A 411 -19.70 -60.45 -46.12
N ASN A 412 -20.32 -59.83 -47.12
CA ASN A 412 -20.66 -58.40 -47.09
C ASN A 412 -21.68 -58.09 -45.99
N LYS A 413 -22.69 -58.93 -45.80
CA LYS A 413 -23.64 -58.77 -44.70
C LYS A 413 -22.93 -58.83 -43.35
N ALA A 414 -22.07 -59.83 -43.15
CA ALA A 414 -21.27 -59.95 -41.93
C ALA A 414 -20.34 -58.75 -41.71
N SER A 415 -19.76 -58.18 -42.78
CA SER A 415 -18.91 -56.98 -42.67
C SER A 415 -19.72 -55.74 -42.33
N TYR A 416 -20.93 -55.57 -42.88
CA TYR A 416 -21.83 -54.48 -42.50
C TYR A 416 -22.30 -54.60 -41.05
N ASP A 417 -22.64 -55.81 -40.60
CA ASP A 417 -23.04 -56.06 -39.21
C ASP A 417 -21.87 -55.75 -38.24
N ALA A 418 -20.64 -56.12 -38.62
CA ALA A 418 -19.43 -55.77 -37.87
C ALA A 418 -19.21 -54.25 -37.80
N ILE A 419 -19.30 -53.55 -38.94
CA ILE A 419 -19.17 -52.07 -39.01
C ILE A 419 -20.26 -51.39 -38.16
N ALA A 420 -21.50 -51.89 -38.19
CA ALA A 420 -22.58 -51.35 -37.38
C ALA A 420 -22.30 -51.53 -35.87
N SER A 421 -21.78 -52.69 -35.48
CA SER A 421 -21.38 -52.94 -34.09
C SER A 421 -20.22 -52.03 -33.64
N ASP A 422 -19.25 -51.78 -34.52
CA ASP A 422 -18.13 -50.86 -34.29
C ASP A 422 -18.57 -49.39 -34.24
N MET A 423 -19.59 -49.01 -35.01
CA MET A 423 -20.19 -47.69 -34.92
C MET A 423 -20.86 -47.48 -33.56
N VAL A 424 -21.64 -48.46 -33.08
CA VAL A 424 -22.28 -48.39 -31.76
C VAL A 424 -21.25 -48.35 -30.63
N SER A 425 -20.19 -49.17 -30.72
CA SER A 425 -19.11 -49.15 -29.72
C SER A 425 -18.37 -47.80 -29.72
N ASN A 426 -18.05 -47.25 -30.89
CA ASN A 426 -17.46 -45.91 -31.01
C ASN A 426 -18.37 -44.80 -30.49
N MET A 427 -19.69 -44.88 -30.74
CA MET A 427 -20.65 -43.91 -30.19
C MET A 427 -20.64 -43.94 -28.66
N ARG A 428 -20.58 -45.12 -28.05
CA ARG A 428 -20.47 -45.27 -26.59
C ARG A 428 -19.15 -44.71 -26.05
N LEU A 429 -18.03 -44.97 -26.73
CA LEU A 429 -16.72 -44.41 -26.35
C LEU A 429 -16.72 -42.87 -26.44
N ARG A 430 -17.33 -42.29 -27.47
CA ARG A 430 -17.47 -40.84 -27.60
C ARG A 430 -18.36 -40.26 -26.50
N ALA A 431 -19.47 -40.92 -26.16
CA ALA A 431 -20.34 -40.50 -25.07
C ALA A 431 -19.59 -40.52 -23.72
N ALA A 432 -18.84 -41.59 -23.43
CA ALA A 432 -18.01 -41.70 -22.24
C ALA A 432 -16.94 -40.59 -22.18
N ALA A 433 -16.25 -40.31 -23.29
CA ALA A 433 -15.26 -39.23 -23.35
C ALA A 433 -15.88 -37.85 -23.07
N VAL A 434 -17.08 -37.57 -23.58
CA VAL A 434 -17.81 -36.32 -23.30
C VAL A 434 -18.22 -36.23 -21.82
N GLU A 435 -18.61 -37.35 -21.21
CA GLU A 435 -18.90 -37.39 -19.77
C GLU A 435 -17.65 -37.16 -18.93
N GLU A 436 -16.51 -37.75 -19.30
CA GLU A 436 -15.22 -37.51 -18.65
C GLU A 436 -14.82 -36.02 -18.74
N GLU A 437 -14.94 -35.41 -19.92
CA GLU A 437 -14.69 -33.97 -20.12
C GLU A 437 -15.60 -33.11 -19.22
N ARG A 438 -16.88 -33.44 -19.12
CA ARG A 438 -17.82 -32.73 -18.23
C ARG A 438 -17.40 -32.86 -16.76
N MET A 439 -16.99 -34.05 -16.33
CA MET A 439 -16.55 -34.29 -14.96
C MET A 439 -15.25 -33.52 -14.65
N ILE A 440 -14.31 -33.47 -15.60
CA ILE A 440 -13.08 -32.67 -15.48
C ILE A 440 -13.42 -31.18 -15.38
N MET A 441 -14.27 -30.67 -16.26
CA MET A 441 -14.68 -29.26 -16.25
C MET A 441 -15.37 -28.88 -14.94
N LYS A 442 -16.25 -29.74 -14.42
CA LYS A 442 -16.89 -29.54 -13.12
C LYS A 442 -15.87 -29.54 -11.99
N ALA A 443 -14.92 -30.47 -11.99
CA ALA A 443 -13.86 -30.51 -10.98
C ALA A 443 -12.96 -29.26 -11.02
N LEU A 444 -12.68 -28.72 -12.22
CA LEU A 444 -11.95 -27.45 -12.36
C LEU A 444 -12.74 -26.28 -11.78
N GLN A 445 -14.04 -26.18 -12.10
CA GLN A 445 -14.92 -25.15 -11.53
C GLN A 445 -15.01 -25.24 -10.01
N ASP A 446 -15.16 -26.44 -9.46
CA ASP A 446 -15.18 -26.67 -8.02
C ASP A 446 -13.85 -26.24 -7.37
N MET A 447 -12.70 -26.54 -8.00
CA MET A 447 -11.40 -26.08 -7.52
C MET A 447 -11.23 -24.56 -7.61
N GLU A 448 -11.73 -23.92 -8.67
CA GLU A 448 -11.70 -22.45 -8.82
C GLU A 448 -12.54 -21.79 -7.71
N LEU A 449 -13.75 -22.29 -7.45
CA LEU A 449 -14.62 -21.79 -6.38
C LEU A 449 -13.99 -22.00 -5.00
N GLU A 450 -13.36 -23.15 -4.74
CA GLU A 450 -12.62 -23.37 -3.49
C GLU A 450 -11.44 -22.41 -3.33
N MET A 451 -10.71 -22.12 -4.41
CA MET A 451 -9.61 -21.17 -4.41
C MET A 451 -10.10 -19.74 -4.14
N GLU A 452 -11.22 -19.33 -4.75
CA GLU A 452 -11.83 -18.03 -4.49
C GLU A 452 -12.27 -17.88 -3.03
N ARG A 453 -12.93 -18.89 -2.47
CA ARG A 453 -13.31 -18.91 -1.05
C ARG A 453 -12.10 -18.76 -0.13
N ARG A 454 -11.02 -19.51 -0.39
CA ARG A 454 -9.76 -19.39 0.39
C ARG A 454 -9.13 -18.01 0.24
N VAL A 455 -9.19 -17.41 -0.94
CA VAL A 455 -8.71 -16.03 -1.15
C VAL A 455 -9.55 -15.04 -0.33
N ASP A 456 -10.87 -15.18 -0.29
CA ASP A 456 -11.75 -14.31 0.50
C ASP A 456 -11.51 -14.48 2.01
N GLU A 457 -11.32 -15.72 2.48
CA GLU A 457 -10.94 -16.01 3.87
C GLU A 457 -9.59 -15.37 4.24
N GLU A 458 -8.57 -15.49 3.39
CA GLU A 458 -7.27 -14.86 3.61
C GLU A 458 -7.36 -13.33 3.54
N ARG A 459 -8.20 -12.76 2.66
CA ARG A 459 -8.43 -11.31 2.62
C ARG A 459 -8.99 -10.80 3.95
N MET A 460 -10.00 -11.49 4.49
CA MET A 460 -10.56 -11.17 5.80
C MET A 460 -9.51 -11.30 6.91
N ARG A 461 -8.69 -12.36 6.91
CA ARG A 461 -7.59 -12.53 7.87
C ARG A 461 -6.57 -11.40 7.81
N VAL A 462 -6.13 -11.02 6.60
CA VAL A 462 -5.17 -9.92 6.40
C VAL A 462 -5.73 -8.60 6.93
N LEU A 463 -7.02 -8.33 6.71
CA LEU A 463 -7.70 -7.15 7.25
C LEU A 463 -7.81 -7.21 8.77
N HIS A 464 -8.21 -8.33 9.37
CA HIS A 464 -8.27 -8.51 10.82
C HIS A 464 -6.90 -8.33 11.51
N ALA A 465 -5.80 -8.62 10.81
CA ALA A 465 -4.46 -8.40 11.32
C ALA A 465 -4.04 -6.93 11.33
N GLN A 466 -4.74 -6.02 10.63
CA GLN A 466 -4.44 -4.59 10.63
C GLN A 466 -5.13 -3.85 11.78
N ALA A 467 -4.54 -2.72 12.18
CA ALA A 467 -5.17 -1.80 13.11
C ALA A 467 -6.40 -1.11 12.49
N ARG A 468 -7.39 -0.78 13.31
CA ARG A 468 -8.64 -0.17 12.86
C ARG A 468 -8.44 1.13 12.07
N ASP A 469 -7.55 2.01 12.53
CA ASP A 469 -7.21 3.26 11.83
C ASP A 469 -6.77 3.00 10.38
N ILE A 470 -6.01 1.93 10.14
CA ILE A 470 -5.54 1.55 8.80
C ILE A 470 -6.71 1.10 7.94
N ILE A 471 -7.61 0.28 8.52
CA ILE A 471 -8.78 -0.24 7.82
C ILE A 471 -9.73 0.90 7.41
N GLU A 472 -9.90 1.91 8.27
CA GLU A 472 -10.74 3.08 7.99
C GLU A 472 -10.15 3.97 6.88
N GLU A 473 -8.83 4.02 6.74
CA GLU A 473 -8.14 4.77 5.69
C GLU A 473 -8.09 4.01 4.33
N VAL A 474 -8.34 2.69 4.33
CA VAL A 474 -8.43 1.92 3.08
C VAL A 474 -9.63 2.39 2.26
N ARG A 475 -9.44 2.59 0.95
CA ARG A 475 -10.50 3.05 0.05
C ARG A 475 -11.71 2.10 0.09
N PRO A 476 -12.93 2.59 0.39
CA PRO A 476 -14.12 1.72 0.52
C PRO A 476 -14.42 0.87 -0.72
N CYS A 477 -14.15 1.39 -1.91
CA CYS A 477 -14.41 0.70 -3.18
C CYS A 477 -13.46 -0.47 -3.49
N LYS A 478 -12.36 -0.60 -2.74
CA LYS A 478 -11.41 -1.73 -2.87
C LYS A 478 -11.72 -2.89 -1.93
N LEU A 479 -12.65 -2.67 -1.01
CA LEU A 479 -13.18 -3.66 -0.09
C LEU A 479 -14.46 -4.28 -0.67
N SER A 480 -14.62 -5.59 -0.44
CA SER A 480 -15.85 -6.29 -0.78
C SER A 480 -17.00 -5.83 0.13
N HIS A 481 -18.24 -6.09 -0.29
CA HIS A 481 -19.40 -5.76 0.54
C HIS A 481 -19.36 -6.46 1.91
N ALA A 482 -18.96 -7.75 1.94
CA ALA A 482 -18.83 -8.52 3.17
C ALA A 482 -17.72 -7.96 4.09
N GLU A 483 -16.58 -7.55 3.51
CA GLU A 483 -15.50 -6.90 4.26
C GLU A 483 -15.99 -5.59 4.90
N ARG A 484 -16.66 -4.73 4.13
CA ARG A 484 -17.18 -3.45 4.64
C ARG A 484 -18.18 -3.63 5.78
N GLN A 485 -19.10 -4.59 5.65
CA GLN A 485 -20.06 -4.89 6.71
C GLN A 485 -19.38 -5.40 7.98
N THR A 486 -18.37 -6.26 7.84
CA THR A 486 -17.66 -6.82 9.00
C THR A 486 -16.92 -5.75 9.80
N PHE A 487 -16.35 -4.74 9.13
CA PHE A 487 -15.62 -3.65 9.77
C PHE A 487 -16.44 -2.37 10.00
N GLY A 488 -17.74 -2.36 9.67
CA GLY A 488 -18.62 -1.21 9.86
C GLY A 488 -18.24 0.02 9.04
N LEU A 489 -17.74 -0.18 7.81
CA LEU A 489 -17.26 0.89 6.93
C LEU A 489 -18.37 1.43 6.02
N PRO A 490 -18.30 2.72 5.63
CA PRO A 490 -19.30 3.33 4.75
C PRO A 490 -19.37 2.65 3.38
N ALA A 491 -20.56 2.68 2.75
CA ALA A 491 -20.79 2.15 1.41
C ALA A 491 -19.96 2.91 0.36
N CYS A 492 -19.52 2.20 -0.69
CA CYS A 492 -18.83 2.81 -1.81
C CYS A 492 -19.87 3.44 -2.76
N SER A 493 -19.91 4.76 -2.83
CA SER A 493 -20.84 5.53 -3.67
C SER A 493 -20.62 5.42 -5.18
N LEU A 494 -19.66 4.61 -5.65
CA LEU A 494 -19.31 4.45 -7.07
C LEU A 494 -19.90 3.18 -7.73
N HIS A 495 -20.54 2.27 -6.97
CA HIS A 495 -20.98 0.97 -7.51
C HIS A 495 -22.36 0.48 -7.05
N ASP A 496 -23.18 1.31 -6.39
CA ASP A 496 -24.56 0.90 -6.09
C ASP A 496 -25.50 0.97 -7.31
N ASP A 497 -25.06 1.55 -8.44
CA ASP A 497 -25.85 1.62 -9.68
C ASP A 497 -25.68 0.41 -10.63
N ASP A 498 -24.64 -0.43 -10.46
CA ASP A 498 -24.34 -1.52 -11.41
C ASP A 498 -24.97 -2.88 -11.03
N LYS A 499 -25.66 -2.98 -9.90
CA LYS A 499 -26.25 -4.26 -9.43
C LYS A 499 -27.65 -4.58 -9.96
N HIS A 500 -28.16 -3.82 -10.94
CA HIS A 500 -29.47 -4.08 -11.54
C HIS A 500 -29.46 -4.72 -12.93
N ASN A 501 -28.31 -5.05 -13.53
CA ASN A 501 -28.25 -5.54 -14.92
C ASN A 501 -27.62 -6.93 -15.14
N THR A 502 -27.83 -7.88 -14.24
CA THR A 502 -27.53 -9.30 -14.53
C THR A 502 -28.64 -10.25 -14.09
N HIS A 503 -29.85 -10.02 -14.61
CA HIS A 503 -30.82 -11.10 -14.82
C HIS A 503 -31.23 -11.12 -16.29
N THR A 504 -31.40 -12.35 -16.80
CA THR A 504 -32.01 -12.75 -18.09
C THR A 504 -31.26 -12.43 -19.38
N THR A 505 -30.49 -13.42 -19.87
CA THR A 505 -30.79 -14.16 -21.12
C THR A 505 -30.20 -15.56 -21.03
#